data_AF-A4AQB2-F1
#
_entry.id   AF-A4AQB2-F1
#
_cell.length_a   1.000
_cell.length_b   1.000
_cell.length_c   1.000
_cell.angle_alpha   90.00
_cell.angle_beta   90.00
_cell.angle_gamma   90.00
#
_symmetry.space_group_name_H-M   'P 1'
#
loop_
_entity.id
_entity.type
_entity.pdbx_description
1 polymer ?
#
loop_
_entity_poly.entity_id
_entity_poly.type
_entity_poly.pdbx_seq_one_letter_code
_entity_poly.pdbx_strand_id
1 'polypeptide(L)' 'MSTSKECLVCKKSANEIPVTKFYHKETEFYICPQHMPVIIHNPQQLVGLLEGADEMEGV' A
#
# COMPACT_ATOMS: atom_id res chain seq x y z
N MET A 1 -0.17 17.22 -8.74
CA MET A 1 -0.75 16.63 -7.52
C MET A 1 0.41 16.17 -6.67
N SER A 2 0.64 16.75 -5.50
CA SER A 2 1.70 16.30 -4.60
C SER A 2 1.36 14.87 -4.16
N THR A 3 2.10 13.88 -4.65
CA THR A 3 1.98 12.50 -4.20
C THR A 3 2.47 12.45 -2.76
N SER A 4 1.53 12.50 -1.80
CA SER A 4 1.85 12.31 -0.39
C SER A 4 2.50 10.93 -0.23
N LYS A 5 3.79 10.93 0.15
CA LYS A 5 4.57 9.71 0.40
C LYS A 5 4.15 9.10 1.74
N GLU A 6 2.92 8.63 1.82
CA GLU A 6 2.28 8.12 3.03
C GLU A 6 1.90 6.67 2.86
N CYS A 7 2.07 5.87 3.91
CA CYS A 7 1.66 4.48 3.87
C CYS A 7 0.15 4.36 3.56
N LEU A 8 -0.18 3.57 2.55
CA LEU A 8 -1.54 3.29 2.09
C LEU A 8 -2.48 2.92 3.24
N VAL A 9 -1.97 2.14 4.20
CA VAL A 9 -2.75 1.58 5.32
C VAL A 9 -2.78 2.52 6.52
N CYS A 10 -1.62 2.88 7.09
CA CYS A 10 -1.57 3.61 8.36
C CYS A 10 -1.40 5.13 8.22
N LYS A 11 -1.32 5.66 6.99
CA LYS A 11 -1.20 7.09 6.65
C LYS A 11 0.01 7.83 7.21
N LYS A 12 0.91 7.15 7.93
CA LYS A 12 2.21 7.74 8.34
C LYS A 12 3.02 8.17 7.12
N SER A 13 3.58 9.36 7.20
CA SER A 13 4.40 9.95 6.15
C SER A 13 5.81 9.37 6.11
N ALA A 14 6.50 9.57 4.98
CA ALA A 14 7.91 9.21 4.82
C ALA A 14 8.86 9.90 5.82
N ASN A 15 8.41 10.95 6.52
CA ASN A 15 9.16 11.60 7.60
C ASN A 15 9.03 10.86 8.94
N GLU A 16 7.96 10.09 9.13
CA GLU A 16 7.69 9.34 10.37
C GLU A 16 8.15 7.88 10.29
N ILE A 17 8.08 7.28 9.09
CA ILE A 17 8.45 5.88 8.86
C ILE A 17 8.94 5.69 7.41
N PRO A 18 9.92 4.80 7.14
CA PRO A 18 10.25 4.45 5.76
C PRO A 18 9.03 3.89 5.03
N VAL A 19 8.88 4.30 3.79
CA VAL A 19 7.87 3.79 2.85
C VAL A 19 8.54 3.43 1.54
N THR A 20 8.04 2.37 0.90
CA THR A 20 8.46 1.97 -0.45
C THR A 20 7.37 2.31 -1.44
N LYS A 21 7.75 2.82 -2.61
CA LYS A 21 6.83 3.09 -3.72
C LYS A 21 6.57 1.81 -4.50
N PHE A 22 5.31 1.57 -4.87
CA PHE A 22 4.94 0.54 -5.85
C PHE A 22 3.89 1.10 -6.80
N TYR A 23 3.69 0.40 -7.92
CA TYR A 23 2.72 0.76 -8.94
C TYR A 23 1.66 -0.31 -9.03
N HIS A 24 0.40 0.11 -9.18
CA HIS A 24 -0.70 -0.76 -9.52
C HIS A 24 -1.61 -0.02 -10.50
N LYS A 25 -1.86 -0.64 -11.65
CA LYS A 25 -2.53 0.01 -12.80
C LYS A 25 -1.78 1.31 -13.17
N GLU A 26 -2.50 2.42 -13.34
CA GLU A 26 -1.94 3.73 -13.67
C GLU A 26 -1.66 4.61 -12.43
N THR A 27 -1.67 4.01 -11.23
CA THR A 27 -1.54 4.74 -9.95
C THR A 27 -0.27 4.35 -9.18
N GLU A 28 0.34 5.33 -8.54
CA GLU A 28 1.47 5.15 -7.62
C GLU A 28 0.96 5.05 -6.17
N PHE A 29 1.50 4.10 -5.42
CA PHE A 29 1.19 3.90 -4.00
C PHE A 29 2.46 3.82 -3.17
N TYR A 30 2.32 4.07 -1.87
CA TYR A 30 3.39 3.93 -0.89
C TYR A 30 2.94 3.02 0.25
N ILE A 31 3.83 2.18 0.76
CA ILE A 31 3.53 1.28 1.88
C ILE A 31 4.74 1.12 2.78
N CYS A 32 4.54 1.10 4.09
CA CYS A 32 5.62 0.94 5.05
C CYS A 32 5.94 -0.54 5.31
N PRO A 33 7.15 -0.88 5.79
CA PRO A 33 7.54 -2.27 6.09
C PRO A 33 6.59 -3.02 7.04
N GLN A 34 5.91 -2.31 7.95
CA GLN A 34 4.95 -2.93 8.88
C GLN A 34 3.69 -3.45 8.19
N HIS A 35 3.31 -2.87 7.05
CA HIS A 35 2.11 -3.25 6.30
C HIS A 35 2.43 -3.98 4.98
N MET A 36 3.71 -4.07 4.60
CA MET A 36 4.15 -4.92 3.49
C MET A 36 3.70 -6.39 3.62
N PRO A 37 3.69 -7.02 4.81
CA PRO A 37 3.21 -8.39 4.94
C PRO A 37 1.72 -8.53 4.60
N VAL A 38 0.91 -7.46 4.76
CA VAL A 38 -0.52 -7.49 4.43
C VAL A 38 -0.69 -7.65 2.92
N ILE A 39 0.04 -6.87 2.11
CA ILE A 39 -0.06 -6.96 0.65
C ILE A 39 0.44 -8.32 0.10
N ILE A 40 1.35 -8.99 0.81
CA ILE A 40 1.92 -10.29 0.40
C ILE A 40 1.04 -11.47 0.86
N HIS A 41 0.59 -11.47 2.12
CA HIS A 41 -0.06 -12.63 2.73
C HIS A 41 -1.59 -12.53 2.79
N ASN A 42 -2.14 -11.31 2.89
CA ASN A 42 -3.59 -11.09 3.06
C ASN A 42 -4.07 -9.86 2.26
N PRO A 43 -3.86 -9.81 0.93
CA PRO A 43 -4.13 -8.61 0.14
C PRO A 43 -5.61 -8.19 0.16
N GLN A 44 -6.54 -9.11 0.45
CA GLN A 44 -7.97 -8.81 0.54
C GLN A 44 -8.30 -7.84 1.69
N GLN A 45 -7.41 -7.67 2.68
CA GLN A 45 -7.56 -6.63 3.71
C GLN A 45 -7.39 -5.20 3.17
N LEU A 46 -6.94 -5.06 1.92
CA LEU A 46 -6.76 -3.77 1.25
C LEU A 46 -7.97 -3.37 0.39
N VAL A 47 -9.06 -4.15 0.38
CA VAL A 47 -10.30 -3.76 -0.33
C VAL A 47 -10.78 -2.40 0.17
N GLY A 48 -11.02 -1.48 -0.76
CA GLY A 48 -11.37 -0.09 -0.48
C GLY A 48 -10.18 0.85 -0.23
N LEU A 49 -8.96 0.33 -0.07
CA LEU A 49 -7.71 1.09 -0.04
C LEU A 49 -6.92 0.94 -1.35
N LEU A 50 -6.90 -0.27 -1.92
CA LEU A 50 -6.27 -0.61 -3.19
C LEU A 50 -7.33 -1.19 -4.12
N GLU A 51 -7.44 -0.61 -5.32
CA GLU A 51 -8.37 -1.10 -6.34
C GLU A 51 -7.95 -2.51 -6.81
N GLY A 52 -8.90 -3.44 -6.92
CA GLY A 52 -8.63 -4.82 -7.34
C GLY A 52 -7.99 -5.72 -6.27
N ALA A 53 -7.91 -5.25 -5.02
CA ALA A 53 -7.40 -6.05 -3.90
C ALA A 53 -8.24 -7.32 -3.61
N ASP A 54 -9.51 -7.33 -4.02
CA ASP A 54 -10.41 -8.48 -3.95
C ASP A 54 -10.02 -9.62 -4.91
N GLU A 55 -9.32 -9.30 -6.00
CA GLU A 55 -8.85 -10.26 -7.00
C GLU A 55 -7.40 -10.73 -6.76
N MET A 56 -6.72 -10.19 -5.75
CA MET A 56 -5.33 -10.53 -5.43
C MET A 56 -5.25 -11.80 -4.58
N GLU A 57 -4.22 -12.61 -4.84
CA GLU A 57 -3.91 -13.82 -4.07
C GLU A 57 -2.75 -13.57 -3.10
N GLY A 58 -2.84 -14.14 -1.89
CA GLY A 58 -1.75 -14.13 -0.93
C GLY A 58 -0.84 -15.34 -1.12
N VAL A 59 0.46 -15.18 -0.83
CA VAL A 59 1.47 -16.26 -0.89
C VAL A 59 2.08 -16.59 0.47
#